data_AF-A0A2V0P9D6-F1
#
_entry.id   AF-A0A2V0P9D6-F1
#
_cell.length_a   1.000
_cell.length_b   1.000
_cell.length_c   1.000
_cell.angle_alpha   90.00
_cell.angle_beta   90.00
_cell.angle_gamma   90.00
#
_symmetry.space_group_name_H-M   'P 1'
#
loop_
_entity.id
_entity.type
_entity.pdbx_description
1 polymer ?
#
loop_
_entity_poly.entity_id
_entity_poly.type
_entity_poly.pdbx_seq_one_letter_code
_entity_poly.pdbx_strand_id
1 'polypeptide(L)'
;MGPPPHAPRRAAAAAAGAGGAAASCFARAADARALTRAIKACSDWREVRERLDAAGGAANHIHIAAAVTHCAQLLARRGAGGAGGGGGDACRAWMADAAARLAGNRLPDCAPRQISNVLWALASAGCRPPAPVAAALLGALEARMLPRGAGGGGGGGGEGGGANCSSSSSGGGGGGGSQMGAPGPQDLSNAIWAAAAMGQDPGARWAQAFWAAAEAALPEFGPQELSNALHAAAVLGRAPPARLHAPLLSAVAAAWGGGGGGGIGGSAGAQRPAPPPPQAVANTLWALATLGLPPPPPRQLAALLAASRGALAGMSQSSREGAGRGGACCHPGWQAVLGAAHNQPASLGLSL
;
A
#
# COMPACT_ATOMS: atom_id res chain seq x y z
N MET A 1 19.23 -37.35 66.25
CA MET A 1 19.22 -36.34 65.17
C MET A 1 19.78 -37.00 63.91
N GLY A 2 18.93 -37.48 63.02
CA GLY A 2 19.30 -37.97 61.70
C GLY A 2 18.65 -37.07 60.63
N PRO A 3 19.31 -36.80 59.49
CA PRO A 3 18.76 -35.89 58.48
C PRO A 3 17.57 -36.52 57.74
N PRO A 4 16.62 -35.73 57.22
CA PRO A 4 15.43 -36.24 56.54
C PRO A 4 15.72 -36.63 55.06
N PRO A 5 14.88 -37.48 54.44
CA PRO A 5 15.09 -37.98 53.08
C PRO A 5 14.72 -36.95 52.00
N HIS A 6 15.50 -36.95 50.91
CA HIS A 6 15.36 -36.10 49.74
C HIS A 6 14.04 -36.31 48.98
N ALA A 7 13.31 -35.22 48.72
CA ALA A 7 12.19 -35.19 47.77
C ALA A 7 12.70 -35.19 46.31
N PRO A 8 11.99 -35.82 45.34
CA PRO A 8 12.42 -35.86 43.96
C PRO A 8 12.17 -34.52 43.24
N ARG A 9 13.15 -34.14 42.41
CA ARG A 9 13.17 -32.96 41.52
C ARG A 9 11.98 -32.96 40.54
N ARG A 10 10.96 -32.12 40.79
CA ARG A 10 10.04 -31.63 39.74
C ARG A 10 10.65 -30.39 39.06
N ALA A 11 11.65 -30.59 38.20
CA ALA A 11 12.23 -29.48 37.41
C ALA A 11 12.86 -29.90 36.08
N ALA A 12 12.30 -30.91 35.38
CA ALA A 12 12.82 -31.34 34.07
C ALA A 12 11.76 -31.46 32.95
N ALA A 13 10.48 -31.18 33.22
CA ALA A 13 9.42 -31.31 32.20
C ALA A 13 9.06 -30.00 31.49
N ALA A 14 9.46 -28.82 32.00
CA ALA A 14 9.08 -27.53 31.42
C ALA A 14 10.02 -27.01 30.32
N ALA A 15 11.28 -27.50 30.26
CA ALA A 15 12.27 -27.04 29.29
C ALA A 15 12.17 -27.73 27.91
N ALA A 16 11.61 -28.94 27.85
CA ALA A 16 11.45 -29.68 26.59
C ALA A 16 10.31 -29.15 25.69
N GLY A 17 9.29 -28.48 26.28
CA GLY A 17 8.15 -27.94 25.54
C GLY A 17 8.45 -26.64 24.78
N ALA A 18 9.34 -25.79 25.32
CA ALA A 18 9.70 -24.52 24.69
C ALA A 18 10.57 -24.71 23.42
N GLY A 19 11.49 -25.69 23.43
CA GLY A 19 12.33 -26.02 22.28
C GLY A 19 11.53 -26.62 21.10
N GLY A 20 10.55 -27.49 21.39
CA GLY A 20 9.68 -28.08 20.38
C GLY A 20 8.71 -27.07 19.74
N ALA A 21 8.16 -26.14 20.53
CA ALA A 21 7.28 -25.09 20.03
C ALA A 21 8.03 -24.08 19.14
N ALA A 22 9.25 -23.71 19.52
CA ALA A 22 10.10 -22.81 18.72
C ALA A 22 10.52 -23.47 17.38
N ALA A 23 10.92 -24.74 17.40
CA ALA A 23 11.24 -25.50 16.18
C ALA A 23 10.02 -25.68 15.26
N SER A 24 8.83 -25.96 15.83
CA SER A 24 7.57 -26.04 15.09
C SER A 24 7.16 -24.70 14.49
N CYS A 25 7.33 -23.59 15.22
CA CYS A 25 7.08 -22.24 14.72
C CYS A 25 8.00 -21.88 13.55
N PHE A 26 9.30 -22.22 13.68
CA PHE A 26 10.28 -21.99 12.62
C PHE A 26 9.97 -22.80 11.36
N ALA A 27 9.61 -24.08 11.50
CA ALA A 27 9.20 -24.93 10.38
C ALA A 27 7.94 -24.36 9.69
N ARG A 28 6.90 -23.99 10.44
CA ARG A 28 5.68 -23.39 9.88
C ARG A 28 5.93 -22.05 9.19
N ALA A 29 6.87 -21.25 9.70
CA ALA A 29 7.27 -20.00 9.07
C ALA A 29 8.08 -20.24 7.78
N ALA A 30 8.94 -21.27 7.74
CA ALA A 30 9.65 -21.69 6.54
C ALA A 30 8.67 -22.18 5.46
N ASP A 31 7.67 -22.97 5.84
CA ASP A 31 6.61 -23.46 4.96
C ASP A 31 5.75 -22.31 4.40
N ALA A 32 5.40 -21.33 5.23
CA ALA A 32 4.66 -20.15 4.78
C ALA A 32 5.45 -19.29 3.77
N ARG A 33 6.76 -19.11 4.01
CA ARG A 33 7.64 -18.43 3.03
C ARG A 33 7.77 -19.24 1.74
N ALA A 34 7.86 -20.57 1.84
CA ALA A 34 7.93 -21.45 0.68
C ALA A 34 6.66 -21.35 -0.18
N LEU A 35 5.47 -21.37 0.43
CA LEU A 35 4.21 -21.22 -0.30
C LEU A 35 4.10 -19.84 -0.96
N THR A 36 4.49 -18.76 -0.26
CA THR A 36 4.50 -17.41 -0.85
C THR A 36 5.45 -17.33 -2.07
N ARG A 37 6.61 -17.98 -2.00
CA ARG A 37 7.54 -18.07 -3.15
C ARG A 37 6.95 -18.88 -4.30
N ALA A 38 6.31 -20.00 -3.99
CA ALA A 38 5.65 -20.84 -5.01
C ALA A 38 4.55 -20.08 -5.74
N ILE A 39 3.70 -19.33 -5.01
CA ILE A 39 2.68 -18.46 -5.58
C ILE A 39 3.29 -17.43 -6.54
N LYS A 40 4.39 -16.79 -6.15
CA LYS A 40 5.05 -15.75 -6.97
C LYS A 40 5.81 -16.30 -8.18
N ALA A 41 6.08 -17.60 -8.20
CA ALA A 41 6.74 -18.27 -9.32
C ALA A 41 5.74 -18.71 -10.40
N CYS A 42 4.44 -18.65 -10.13
CA CYS A 42 3.41 -18.97 -11.11
C CYS A 42 3.44 -18.01 -12.31
N SER A 43 3.10 -18.55 -13.48
CA SER A 43 3.00 -17.79 -14.73
C SER A 43 1.54 -17.59 -15.16
N ASP A 44 0.63 -18.40 -14.60
CA ASP A 44 -0.82 -18.32 -14.82
C ASP A 44 -1.58 -18.19 -13.50
N TRP A 45 -2.71 -17.48 -13.51
CA TRP A 45 -3.56 -17.32 -12.33
C TRP A 45 -4.20 -18.66 -11.90
N ARG A 46 -4.40 -19.60 -12.83
CA ARG A 46 -4.91 -20.95 -12.52
C ARG A 46 -3.91 -21.73 -11.69
N GLU A 47 -2.62 -21.61 -11.99
CA GLU A 47 -1.56 -22.20 -11.15
C GLU A 47 -1.58 -21.58 -9.76
N VAL A 48 -1.74 -20.25 -9.67
CA VAL A 48 -1.86 -19.56 -8.37
C VAL A 48 -3.02 -20.13 -7.55
N ARG A 49 -4.19 -20.30 -8.18
CA ARG A 49 -5.37 -20.90 -7.55
C ARG A 49 -5.09 -22.34 -7.09
N GLU A 50 -4.56 -23.18 -7.96
CA GLU A 50 -4.23 -24.58 -7.63
C GLU A 50 -3.26 -24.68 -6.45
N ARG A 51 -2.24 -23.80 -6.38
CA ARG A 51 -1.31 -23.77 -5.23
C ARG A 51 -2.00 -23.36 -3.94
N LEU A 52 -2.93 -22.41 -4.01
CA LEU A 52 -3.67 -21.96 -2.84
C LEU A 52 -4.66 -23.02 -2.35
N ASP A 53 -5.36 -23.69 -3.28
CA ASP A 53 -6.30 -24.77 -2.99
C ASP A 53 -5.57 -26.00 -2.44
N ALA A 54 -4.43 -26.38 -3.02
CA ALA A 54 -3.59 -27.48 -2.54
C ALA A 54 -3.03 -27.23 -1.13
N ALA A 55 -2.77 -25.96 -0.77
CA ALA A 55 -2.35 -25.60 0.57
C ALA A 55 -3.50 -25.72 1.60
N GLY A 56 -4.76 -25.67 1.18
CA GLY A 56 -5.95 -25.84 2.03
C GLY A 56 -5.87 -25.02 3.32
N GLY A 57 -5.97 -25.71 4.46
CA GLY A 57 -5.90 -25.08 5.79
C GLY A 57 -4.56 -24.41 6.15
N ALA A 58 -3.46 -24.72 5.44
CA ALA A 58 -2.17 -24.07 5.63
C ALA A 58 -2.08 -22.70 4.94
N ALA A 59 -2.95 -22.42 3.96
CA ALA A 59 -3.09 -21.07 3.42
C ALA A 59 -3.61 -20.13 4.51
N ASN A 60 -2.93 -19.01 4.76
CA ASN A 60 -3.33 -17.98 5.72
C ASN A 60 -3.53 -16.63 5.00
N HIS A 61 -3.76 -15.56 5.75
CA HIS A 61 -3.99 -14.22 5.20
C HIS A 61 -2.81 -13.68 4.36
N ILE A 62 -1.56 -14.06 4.67
CA ILE A 62 -0.37 -13.69 3.88
C ILE A 62 -0.46 -14.30 2.48
N HIS A 63 -0.80 -15.59 2.41
CA HIS A 63 -0.87 -16.35 1.16
C HIS A 63 -1.98 -15.83 0.25
N ILE A 64 -3.17 -15.57 0.81
CA ILE A 64 -4.30 -15.01 0.05
C ILE A 64 -3.93 -13.63 -0.52
N ALA A 65 -3.40 -12.72 0.31
CA ALA A 65 -3.01 -11.39 -0.16
C ALA A 65 -1.93 -11.44 -1.25
N ALA A 66 -0.92 -12.30 -1.09
CA ALA A 66 0.12 -12.51 -2.08
C ALA A 66 -0.45 -13.05 -3.40
N ALA A 67 -1.39 -14.00 -3.33
CA ALA A 67 -2.02 -14.60 -4.49
C ALA A 67 -2.86 -13.60 -5.28
N VAL A 68 -3.74 -12.83 -4.62
CA VAL A 68 -4.53 -11.77 -5.27
C VAL A 68 -3.63 -10.73 -5.92
N THR A 69 -2.60 -10.28 -5.21
CA THR A 69 -1.62 -9.30 -5.73
C THR A 69 -0.89 -9.83 -6.96
N HIS A 70 -0.48 -11.09 -6.94
CA HIS A 70 0.24 -11.69 -8.05
C HIS A 70 -0.66 -11.88 -9.28
N CYS A 71 -1.92 -12.29 -9.09
CA CYS A 71 -2.89 -12.37 -10.19
C CYS A 71 -3.13 -11.03 -10.89
N ALA A 72 -3.21 -9.92 -10.14
CA ALA A 72 -3.29 -8.59 -10.74
C ALA A 72 -2.07 -8.27 -11.63
N GLN A 73 -0.87 -8.64 -11.19
CA GLN A 73 0.37 -8.47 -11.96
C GLN A 73 0.37 -9.33 -13.24
N LEU A 74 -0.11 -10.57 -13.16
CA LEU A 74 -0.24 -11.45 -14.32
C LEU A 74 -1.25 -10.90 -15.34
N LEU A 75 -2.37 -10.34 -14.87
CA LEU A 75 -3.35 -9.67 -15.73
C LEU A 75 -2.77 -8.43 -16.42
N ALA A 76 -2.04 -7.59 -15.69
CA ALA A 76 -1.41 -6.39 -16.25
C ALA A 76 -0.40 -6.75 -17.36
N ARG A 77 0.40 -7.82 -17.17
CA ARG A 77 1.35 -8.31 -18.20
C ARG A 77 0.64 -8.80 -19.46
N ARG A 78 -0.52 -9.45 -19.33
CA ARG A 78 -1.31 -9.96 -20.46
C ARG A 78 -2.07 -8.87 -21.21
N GLY A 79 -2.56 -7.84 -20.51
CA GLY A 79 -3.22 -6.69 -21.11
C GLY A 79 -2.32 -5.90 -22.08
N ALA A 80 -1.00 -5.95 -21.90
CA ALA A 80 -0.03 -5.37 -22.82
C ALA A 80 0.20 -6.19 -24.11
N GLY A 81 -0.35 -7.41 -24.20
CA GLY A 81 -0.07 -8.38 -25.28
C GLY A 81 -1.25 -8.74 -26.20
N GLY A 82 -2.47 -8.29 -25.92
CA GLY A 82 -3.64 -8.47 -26.80
C GLY A 82 -4.26 -9.88 -26.87
N ALA A 83 -5.59 -9.91 -27.01
CA ALA A 83 -6.51 -11.04 -27.29
C ALA A 83 -6.58 -12.21 -26.29
N GLY A 84 -7.54 -12.14 -25.36
CA GLY A 84 -7.95 -13.27 -24.52
C GLY A 84 -9.00 -12.91 -23.46
N GLY A 85 -10.13 -12.31 -23.86
CA GLY A 85 -11.13 -11.72 -22.95
C GLY A 85 -11.65 -12.66 -21.86
N GLY A 86 -11.92 -13.94 -22.19
CA GLY A 86 -12.52 -14.88 -21.23
C GLY A 86 -11.61 -15.31 -20.06
N GLY A 87 -10.29 -15.28 -20.24
CA GLY A 87 -9.35 -15.64 -19.17
C GLY A 87 -9.20 -14.56 -18.11
N GLY A 88 -9.37 -13.29 -18.50
CA GLY A 88 -9.27 -12.14 -17.61
C GLY A 88 -10.46 -12.03 -16.65
N ASP A 89 -11.67 -12.25 -17.15
CA ASP A 89 -12.89 -12.18 -16.33
C ASP A 89 -12.93 -13.29 -15.28
N ALA A 90 -12.56 -14.52 -15.64
CA ALA A 90 -12.46 -15.62 -14.69
C ALA A 90 -11.43 -15.36 -13.59
N CYS A 91 -10.28 -14.75 -13.95
CA CYS A 91 -9.26 -14.34 -12.98
C CYS A 91 -9.80 -13.27 -12.02
N ARG A 92 -10.46 -12.22 -12.55
CA ARG A 92 -11.10 -11.18 -11.73
C ARG A 92 -12.14 -11.74 -10.77
N ALA A 93 -13.00 -12.64 -11.25
CA ALA A 93 -14.01 -13.30 -10.43
C ALA A 93 -13.37 -14.12 -9.30
N TRP A 94 -12.32 -14.87 -9.61
CA TRP A 94 -11.56 -15.61 -8.60
C TRP A 94 -10.86 -14.69 -7.59
N MET A 95 -10.28 -13.57 -8.03
CA MET A 95 -9.69 -12.56 -7.13
C MET A 95 -10.74 -11.99 -6.17
N ALA A 96 -11.96 -11.73 -6.64
CA ALA A 96 -13.06 -11.28 -5.79
C ALA A 96 -13.47 -12.34 -4.74
N ASP A 97 -13.56 -13.62 -5.13
CA ASP A 97 -13.82 -14.72 -4.20
C ASP A 97 -12.70 -14.86 -3.15
N ALA A 98 -11.44 -14.80 -3.57
CA ALA A 98 -10.30 -14.84 -2.66
C ALA A 98 -10.31 -13.66 -1.66
N ALA A 99 -10.69 -12.46 -2.12
CA ALA A 99 -10.89 -11.30 -1.25
C ALA A 99 -12.07 -11.49 -0.28
N ALA A 100 -13.17 -12.11 -0.72
CA ALA A 100 -14.31 -12.43 0.14
C ALA A 100 -13.93 -13.44 1.26
N ARG A 101 -13.11 -14.44 0.94
CA ARG A 101 -12.56 -15.38 1.94
C ARG A 101 -11.70 -14.67 2.98
N LEU A 102 -10.91 -13.68 2.56
CA LEU A 102 -10.15 -12.85 3.49
C LEU A 102 -11.09 -12.05 4.40
N ALA A 103 -12.11 -11.44 3.80
CA ALA A 103 -13.10 -10.61 4.48
C ALA A 103 -13.92 -11.37 5.54
N GLY A 104 -14.21 -12.65 5.32
CA GLY A 104 -15.08 -13.44 6.20
C GLY A 104 -14.52 -13.65 7.61
N ASN A 105 -13.24 -14.01 7.75
CA ASN A 105 -12.69 -14.37 9.07
C ASN A 105 -11.20 -14.09 9.28
N ARG A 106 -10.50 -13.50 8.30
CA ARG A 106 -9.04 -13.33 8.36
C ARG A 106 -8.56 -11.87 8.40
N LEU A 107 -9.46 -10.91 8.24
CA LEU A 107 -9.14 -9.48 8.35
C LEU A 107 -8.51 -9.07 9.69
N PRO A 108 -8.88 -9.65 10.86
CA PRO A 108 -8.21 -9.31 12.11
C PRO A 108 -6.71 -9.61 12.11
N ASP A 109 -6.28 -10.64 11.36
CA ASP A 109 -4.88 -11.04 11.30
C ASP A 109 -4.08 -10.24 10.26
N CYS A 110 -4.76 -9.51 9.37
CA CYS A 110 -4.08 -8.75 8.32
C CYS A 110 -3.36 -7.51 8.88
N ALA A 111 -2.10 -7.33 8.52
CA ALA A 111 -1.41 -6.05 8.60
C ALA A 111 -1.99 -5.05 7.58
N PRO A 112 -1.88 -3.73 7.82
CA PRO A 112 -2.35 -2.71 6.87
C PRO A 112 -1.85 -2.95 5.44
N ARG A 113 -0.57 -3.32 5.30
CA ARG A 113 0.06 -3.65 4.02
C ARG A 113 -0.61 -4.75 3.22
N GLN A 114 -1.18 -5.75 3.89
CA GLN A 114 -1.88 -6.83 3.19
C GLN A 114 -3.24 -6.34 2.68
N ILE A 115 -3.95 -5.57 3.50
CA ILE A 115 -5.26 -5.00 3.14
C ILE A 115 -5.09 -4.02 1.98
N SER A 116 -4.12 -3.10 2.07
CA SER A 116 -3.82 -2.10 1.04
C SER A 116 -3.41 -2.75 -0.29
N ASN A 117 -2.59 -3.80 -0.26
CA ASN A 117 -2.19 -4.54 -1.47
C ASN A 117 -3.37 -5.28 -2.11
N VAL A 118 -4.26 -5.89 -1.31
CA VAL A 118 -5.47 -6.54 -1.85
C VAL A 118 -6.40 -5.52 -2.50
N LEU A 119 -6.65 -4.38 -1.84
CA LEU A 119 -7.43 -3.27 -2.39
C LEU A 119 -6.83 -2.77 -3.72
N TRP A 120 -5.52 -2.50 -3.74
CA TRP A 120 -4.80 -2.09 -4.95
C TRP A 120 -4.90 -3.13 -6.06
N ALA A 121 -4.72 -4.41 -5.74
CA ALA A 121 -4.75 -5.50 -6.71
C ALA A 121 -6.12 -5.65 -7.37
N LEU A 122 -7.20 -5.56 -6.59
CA LEU A 122 -8.56 -5.59 -7.11
C LEU A 122 -8.82 -4.40 -8.04
N ALA A 123 -8.54 -3.19 -7.57
CA ALA A 123 -8.75 -1.96 -8.32
C ALA A 123 -7.94 -1.91 -9.64
N SER A 124 -6.64 -2.22 -9.57
CA SER A 124 -5.75 -2.20 -10.74
C SER A 124 -6.07 -3.27 -11.78
N ALA A 125 -6.68 -4.38 -11.38
CA ALA A 125 -7.18 -5.42 -12.28
C ALA A 125 -8.55 -5.09 -12.91
N GLY A 126 -9.16 -3.97 -12.53
CA GLY A 126 -10.54 -3.64 -12.88
C GLY A 126 -11.57 -4.57 -12.22
N CYS A 127 -11.19 -5.24 -11.12
CA CYS A 127 -12.07 -6.09 -10.35
C CYS A 127 -12.90 -5.24 -9.39
N ARG A 128 -14.22 -5.35 -9.48
CA ARG A 128 -15.17 -4.77 -8.51
C ARG A 128 -15.69 -5.88 -7.62
N PRO A 129 -15.13 -6.08 -6.41
CA PRO A 129 -15.68 -7.06 -5.48
C PRO A 129 -17.09 -6.64 -5.03
N PRO A 130 -17.91 -7.57 -4.50
CA PRO A 130 -19.19 -7.22 -3.91
C PRO A 130 -19.05 -6.12 -2.85
N ALA A 131 -20.01 -5.19 -2.79
CA ALA A 131 -19.94 -4.03 -1.90
C ALA A 131 -19.63 -4.38 -0.42
N PRO A 132 -20.18 -5.46 0.18
CA PRO A 132 -19.82 -5.85 1.54
C PRO A 132 -18.35 -6.23 1.70
N VAL A 133 -17.72 -6.82 0.68
CA VAL A 133 -16.30 -7.21 0.68
C VAL A 133 -15.41 -5.96 0.62
N ALA A 134 -15.73 -5.02 -0.27
CA ALA A 134 -15.02 -3.74 -0.34
C ALA A 134 -15.12 -2.96 0.97
N ALA A 135 -16.33 -2.87 1.53
CA ALA A 135 -16.58 -2.21 2.80
C ALA A 135 -15.82 -2.88 3.96
N ALA A 136 -15.77 -4.21 4.02
CA ALA A 136 -15.03 -4.94 5.04
C ALA A 136 -13.51 -4.67 4.96
N LEU A 137 -12.93 -4.67 3.76
CA LEU A 137 -11.51 -4.36 3.56
C LEU A 137 -11.19 -2.91 3.98
N LEU A 138 -11.99 -1.95 3.53
CA LEU A 138 -11.79 -0.53 3.85
C LEU A 138 -11.99 -0.25 5.35
N GLY A 139 -13.02 -0.85 5.97
CA GLY A 139 -13.28 -0.73 7.41
C GLY A 139 -12.20 -1.41 8.27
N ALA A 140 -11.65 -2.53 7.82
CA ALA A 140 -10.51 -3.15 8.50
C ALA A 140 -9.26 -2.26 8.46
N LEU A 141 -9.01 -1.54 7.36
CA LEU A 141 -7.92 -0.59 7.29
C LEU A 141 -8.19 0.65 8.16
N GLU A 142 -9.42 1.15 8.17
CA GLU A 142 -9.85 2.26 9.03
C GLU A 142 -9.53 2.00 10.50
N ALA A 143 -9.86 0.80 10.99
CA ALA A 143 -9.58 0.37 12.36
C ALA A 143 -8.08 0.37 12.73
N ARG A 144 -7.19 0.44 11.73
CA ARG A 144 -5.72 0.49 11.89
C ARG A 144 -5.15 1.89 11.66
N MET A 145 -5.92 2.81 11.06
CA MET A 145 -5.56 4.22 10.90
C MET A 145 -5.72 5.00 12.20
N LEU A 146 -6.71 4.61 13.01
CA LEU A 146 -6.96 5.26 14.28
C LEU A 146 -5.87 4.89 15.31
N PRO A 147 -5.31 5.86 16.04
CA PRO A 147 -4.43 5.58 17.16
C PRO A 147 -5.15 4.62 18.10
N ARG A 148 -4.51 3.51 18.46
CA ARG A 148 -5.03 2.67 19.55
C ARG A 148 -5.01 3.55 20.79
N GLY A 149 -6.19 3.97 21.24
CA GLY A 149 -6.35 4.78 22.43
C GLY A 149 -5.53 4.17 23.57
N ALA A 150 -4.77 5.02 24.25
CA ALA A 150 -4.07 4.72 25.47
C ALA A 150 -5.03 4.10 26.50
N GLY A 151 -5.12 2.77 26.50
CA GLY A 151 -5.79 1.98 27.51
C GLY A 151 -4.81 1.70 28.64
N GLY A 152 -4.69 2.67 29.55
CA GLY A 152 -4.39 2.51 30.98
C GLY A 152 -3.10 1.80 31.43
N GLY A 153 -2.16 2.57 31.98
CA GLY A 153 -1.31 2.11 33.10
C GLY A 153 0.14 2.57 33.11
N GLY A 154 0.43 3.62 33.89
CA GLY A 154 1.76 4.01 34.39
C GLY A 154 2.59 4.82 33.38
N GLY A 155 2.90 6.10 33.57
CA GLY A 155 3.38 6.73 34.79
C GLY A 155 4.91 6.72 34.77
N GLY A 156 5.52 7.85 34.43
CA GLY A 156 6.98 8.04 34.57
C GLY A 156 7.57 8.92 33.48
N GLY A 157 7.76 10.20 33.79
CA GLY A 157 8.55 11.12 32.97
C GLY A 157 10.02 10.69 32.90
N GLY A 158 10.67 11.11 31.81
CA GLY A 158 12.10 10.90 31.59
C GLY A 158 12.51 11.44 30.25
N GLU A 159 12.89 12.72 30.22
CA GLU A 159 13.77 13.28 29.20
C GLU A 159 15.08 12.49 29.18
N GLY A 160 15.55 12.13 27.98
CA GLY A 160 16.83 11.46 27.79
C GLY A 160 17.11 11.25 26.31
N GLY A 161 17.92 12.13 25.73
CA GLY A 161 18.52 11.93 24.42
C GLY A 161 19.47 10.72 24.41
N GLY A 162 19.66 10.13 23.24
CA GLY A 162 20.63 9.06 23.06
C GLY A 162 20.45 8.32 21.74
N ALA A 163 21.49 8.37 20.91
CA ALA A 163 21.68 7.63 19.68
C ALA A 163 21.39 6.11 19.82
N ASN A 164 21.01 5.42 18.75
CA ASN A 164 21.97 4.75 17.85
C ASN A 164 21.29 3.85 16.79
N CYS A 165 22.01 3.71 15.68
CA CYS A 165 22.20 2.57 14.78
C CYS A 165 21.00 1.80 14.18
N SER A 166 20.86 2.01 12.87
CA SER A 166 21.08 0.99 11.84
C SER A 166 20.57 -0.42 12.11
N SER A 167 19.39 -0.74 11.56
CA SER A 167 19.02 -2.09 11.19
C SER A 167 18.91 -2.19 9.67
N SER A 168 20.03 -2.53 9.04
CA SER A 168 20.06 -3.01 7.66
C SER A 168 19.39 -4.39 7.61
N SER A 169 18.34 -4.56 6.82
CA SER A 169 18.11 -5.84 6.16
C SER A 169 17.34 -5.65 4.86
N SER A 170 18.05 -5.97 3.79
CA SER A 170 17.54 -6.22 2.46
C SER A 170 16.64 -7.47 2.46
N GLY A 171 15.63 -7.45 1.59
CA GLY A 171 15.07 -8.68 1.02
C GLY A 171 14.06 -9.45 1.89
N GLY A 172 12.82 -9.45 1.43
CA GLY A 172 12.01 -10.66 1.37
C GLY A 172 11.78 -11.47 2.66
N GLY A 173 10.65 -11.19 3.31
CA GLY A 173 9.83 -12.21 3.95
C GLY A 173 10.21 -12.57 5.39
N GLY A 174 9.26 -12.36 6.30
CA GLY A 174 9.28 -12.97 7.61
C GLY A 174 8.18 -12.48 8.51
N GLY A 175 7.18 -13.33 8.72
CA GLY A 175 6.24 -13.17 9.81
C GLY A 175 6.97 -13.17 11.15
N GLY A 176 6.70 -12.13 11.94
CA GLY A 176 6.82 -12.09 13.38
C GLY A 176 5.52 -11.47 13.89
N GLY A 177 4.77 -12.21 14.71
CA GLY A 177 3.60 -11.66 15.38
C GLY A 177 4.02 -10.51 16.30
N SER A 178 3.07 -9.59 16.52
CA SER A 178 3.10 -8.51 17.53
C SER A 178 3.71 -7.16 17.08
N GLN A 179 3.09 -6.53 16.08
CA GLN A 179 2.57 -5.16 16.18
C GLN A 179 1.79 -4.88 14.89
N MET A 180 0.45 -4.86 14.94
CA MET A 180 -0.34 -4.32 13.84
C MET A 180 -0.17 -2.79 13.87
N GLY A 181 0.98 -2.33 13.41
CA GLY A 181 1.36 -0.92 13.35
C GLY A 181 0.42 -0.12 12.46
N ALA A 182 0.51 1.21 12.57
CA ALA A 182 -0.24 2.12 11.71
C ALA A 182 0.13 1.90 10.23
N PRO A 183 -0.79 2.15 9.28
CA PRO A 183 -0.48 2.12 7.86
C PRO A 183 0.58 3.18 7.51
N GLY A 184 1.57 2.79 6.71
CA GLY A 184 2.54 3.74 6.15
C GLY A 184 1.99 4.51 4.94
N PRO A 185 2.77 5.47 4.39
CA PRO A 185 2.35 6.29 3.24
C PRO A 185 1.87 5.48 2.02
N GLN A 186 2.58 4.40 1.69
CA GLN A 186 2.21 3.53 0.58
C GLN A 186 0.88 2.82 0.83
N ASP A 187 0.63 2.37 2.07
CA ASP A 187 -0.60 1.69 2.43
C ASP A 187 -1.80 2.64 2.33
N LEU A 188 -1.64 3.86 2.82
CA LEU A 188 -2.62 4.94 2.74
C LEU A 188 -2.92 5.29 1.27
N SER A 189 -1.88 5.58 0.48
CA SER A 189 -1.99 5.90 -0.95
C SER A 189 -2.72 4.79 -1.72
N ASN A 190 -2.32 3.53 -1.53
CA ASN A 190 -2.93 2.39 -2.22
C ASN A 190 -4.41 2.25 -1.87
N ALA A 191 -4.77 2.43 -0.60
CA ALA A 191 -6.14 2.25 -0.15
C ALA A 191 -7.10 3.33 -0.67
N ILE A 192 -6.73 4.61 -0.54
CA ILE A 192 -7.58 5.70 -1.05
C ILE A 192 -7.67 5.68 -2.57
N TRP A 193 -6.57 5.37 -3.26
CA TRP A 193 -6.57 5.19 -4.70
C TRP A 193 -7.49 4.06 -5.14
N ALA A 194 -7.42 2.90 -4.47
CA ALA A 194 -8.26 1.76 -4.77
C ALA A 194 -9.75 2.06 -4.54
N ALA A 195 -10.08 2.76 -3.45
CA ALA A 195 -11.44 3.22 -3.18
C ALA A 195 -11.97 4.09 -4.32
N ALA A 196 -11.21 5.11 -4.73
CA ALA A 196 -11.55 5.97 -5.86
C ALA A 196 -11.71 5.19 -7.18
N ALA A 197 -10.75 4.30 -7.49
CA ALA A 197 -10.74 3.54 -8.73
C ALA A 197 -11.90 2.53 -8.85
N MET A 198 -12.34 1.96 -7.73
CA MET A 198 -13.52 1.09 -7.69
C MET A 198 -14.84 1.86 -7.58
N GLY A 199 -14.81 3.18 -7.43
CA GLY A 199 -15.99 4.00 -7.18
C GLY A 199 -16.66 3.68 -5.84
N GLN A 200 -15.88 3.26 -4.84
CA GLN A 200 -16.35 2.96 -3.50
C GLN A 200 -16.03 4.14 -2.58
N ASP A 201 -17.04 4.88 -2.16
CA ASP A 201 -16.88 5.93 -1.15
C ASP A 201 -16.95 5.30 0.25
N PRO A 202 -15.85 5.31 1.03
CA PRO A 202 -15.84 4.74 2.37
C PRO A 202 -16.49 5.64 3.42
N GLY A 203 -16.97 6.83 3.04
CA GLY A 203 -17.69 7.74 3.92
C GLY A 203 -16.80 8.71 4.71
N ALA A 204 -17.45 9.66 5.39
CA ALA A 204 -16.78 10.76 6.08
C ALA A 204 -15.91 10.29 7.27
N ARG A 205 -16.36 9.27 8.01
CA ARG A 205 -15.63 8.69 9.15
C ARG A 205 -14.27 8.10 8.69
N TRP A 206 -14.29 7.35 7.59
CA TRP A 206 -13.07 6.82 7.01
C TRP A 206 -12.14 7.92 6.54
N ALA A 207 -12.67 8.95 5.86
CA ALA A 207 -11.87 10.09 5.40
C ALA A 207 -11.19 10.83 6.57
N GLN A 208 -11.88 10.99 7.71
CA GLN A 208 -11.30 11.57 8.92
C GLN A 208 -10.15 10.72 9.46
N ALA A 209 -10.33 9.40 9.55
CA ALA A 209 -9.29 8.47 10.00
C ALA A 209 -8.09 8.46 9.03
N PHE A 210 -8.36 8.47 7.72
CA PHE A 210 -7.35 8.54 6.68
C PHE A 210 -6.49 9.80 6.81
N TRP A 211 -7.11 10.98 6.95
CA TRP A 211 -6.36 12.23 7.08
C TRP A 211 -5.57 12.32 8.38
N ALA A 212 -6.09 11.76 9.48
CA ALA A 212 -5.32 11.68 10.73
C ALA A 212 -4.09 10.76 10.60
N ALA A 213 -4.23 9.61 9.93
CA ALA A 213 -3.09 8.72 9.67
C ALA A 213 -2.10 9.33 8.67
N ALA A 214 -2.60 10.01 7.63
CA ALA A 214 -1.76 10.70 6.65
C ALA A 214 -0.98 11.87 7.27
N GLU A 215 -1.59 12.61 8.21
CA GLU A 215 -0.92 13.64 9.03
C GLU A 215 0.28 13.07 9.78
N ALA A 216 0.08 11.93 10.47
CA ALA A 216 1.14 11.28 11.24
C ALA A 216 2.27 10.72 10.34
N ALA A 217 1.92 10.20 9.16
CA ALA A 217 2.89 9.61 8.22
C ALA A 217 3.49 10.64 7.24
N LEU A 218 3.08 11.91 7.31
CA LEU A 218 3.40 12.93 6.31
C LEU A 218 4.90 13.11 6.02
N PRO A 219 5.83 13.03 6.99
CA PRO A 219 7.26 13.12 6.72
C PRO A 219 7.83 11.98 5.86
N GLU A 220 7.14 10.84 5.78
CA GLU A 220 7.58 9.65 5.04
C GLU A 220 6.96 9.58 3.64
N PHE A 221 6.02 10.47 3.32
CA PHE A 221 5.33 10.47 2.04
C PHE A 221 6.26 10.85 0.89
N GLY A 222 6.35 9.97 -0.10
CA GLY A 222 7.02 10.25 -1.36
C GLY A 222 6.14 11.04 -2.35
N PRO A 223 6.73 11.54 -3.46
CA PRO A 223 6.00 12.30 -4.47
C PRO A 223 4.82 11.52 -5.09
N GLN A 224 5.00 10.22 -5.32
CA GLN A 224 3.97 9.38 -5.95
C GLN A 224 2.83 9.11 -4.97
N GLU A 225 3.15 8.80 -3.70
CA GLU A 225 2.16 8.56 -2.66
C GLU A 225 1.31 9.82 -2.41
N LEU A 226 1.93 11.01 -2.36
CA LEU A 226 1.20 12.28 -2.21
C LEU A 226 0.28 12.54 -3.40
N SER A 227 0.80 12.37 -4.62
CA SER A 227 0.04 12.58 -5.84
C SER A 227 -1.19 11.67 -5.88
N ASN A 228 -1.01 10.37 -5.57
CA ASN A 228 -2.09 9.40 -5.54
C ASN A 228 -3.12 9.73 -4.45
N ALA A 229 -2.66 10.07 -3.24
CA ALA A 229 -3.53 10.38 -2.12
C ALA A 229 -4.41 11.62 -2.40
N LEU A 230 -3.80 12.71 -2.88
CA LEU A 230 -4.51 13.94 -3.21
C LEU A 230 -5.47 13.75 -4.39
N HIS A 231 -5.01 13.10 -5.47
CA HIS A 231 -5.86 12.83 -6.62
C HIS A 231 -7.07 11.97 -6.25
N ALA A 232 -6.86 10.88 -5.51
CA ALA A 232 -7.95 10.01 -5.09
C ALA A 232 -8.92 10.71 -4.13
N ALA A 233 -8.42 11.54 -3.21
CA ALA A 233 -9.26 12.37 -2.35
C ALA A 233 -10.12 13.36 -3.16
N ALA A 234 -9.56 13.96 -4.21
CA ALA A 234 -10.28 14.85 -5.11
C ALA A 234 -11.39 14.10 -5.86
N VAL A 235 -11.09 12.92 -6.42
CA VAL A 235 -12.07 12.06 -7.11
C VAL A 235 -13.22 11.66 -6.17
N LEU A 236 -12.93 11.38 -4.90
CA LEU A 236 -13.93 11.00 -3.91
C LEU A 236 -14.64 12.20 -3.25
N GLY A 237 -14.23 13.44 -3.53
CA GLY A 237 -14.77 14.63 -2.84
C GLY A 237 -14.46 14.64 -1.33
N ARG A 238 -13.34 14.05 -0.91
CA ARG A 238 -12.92 13.92 0.51
C ARG A 238 -11.74 14.82 0.84
N ALA A 239 -11.98 16.13 0.87
CA ALA A 239 -10.94 17.13 1.14
C ALA A 239 -10.26 16.93 2.51
N PRO A 240 -8.95 17.24 2.62
CA PRO A 240 -8.28 17.27 3.91
C PRO A 240 -8.85 18.41 4.78
N PRO A 241 -8.89 18.22 6.12
CA PRO A 241 -9.29 19.27 7.04
C PRO A 241 -8.36 20.49 6.90
N ALA A 242 -8.89 21.70 7.14
CA ALA A 242 -8.17 22.97 6.95
C ALA A 242 -6.78 23.03 7.61
N ARG A 243 -6.64 22.46 8.82
CA ARG A 243 -5.36 22.39 9.54
C ARG A 243 -4.25 21.67 8.77
N LEU A 244 -4.61 20.75 7.87
CA LEU A 244 -3.67 19.96 7.07
C LEU A 244 -3.27 20.62 5.76
N HIS A 245 -3.91 21.72 5.36
CA HIS A 245 -3.66 22.35 4.07
C HIS A 245 -2.20 22.82 3.96
N ALA A 246 -1.71 23.58 4.95
CA ALA A 246 -0.32 24.05 4.96
C ALA A 246 0.70 22.90 5.10
N PRO A 247 0.56 21.95 6.05
CA PRO A 247 1.44 20.78 6.12
C PRO A 247 1.51 19.96 4.81
N LEU A 248 0.36 19.70 4.17
CA LEU A 248 0.32 18.96 2.90
C LEU A 248 1.05 19.72 1.78
N LEU A 249 0.87 21.03 1.69
CA LEU A 249 1.59 21.85 0.70
C LEU A 249 3.09 21.87 0.96
N SER A 250 3.50 21.93 2.23
CA SER A 250 4.91 21.78 2.61
C SER A 250 5.47 20.41 2.25
N ALA A 251 4.72 19.33 2.47
CA ALA A 251 5.15 17.97 2.12
C ALA A 251 5.26 17.78 0.61
N VAL A 252 4.26 18.25 -0.14
CA VAL A 252 4.28 18.29 -1.61
C VAL A 252 5.49 19.07 -2.12
N ALA A 253 5.75 20.24 -1.54
CA ALA A 253 6.92 21.05 -1.88
C ALA A 253 8.25 20.35 -1.57
N ALA A 254 8.36 19.70 -0.41
CA ALA A 254 9.57 18.99 0.00
C ALA A 254 9.85 17.77 -0.89
N ALA A 255 8.83 16.95 -1.14
CA ALA A 255 8.88 15.80 -2.02
C ALA A 255 9.36 16.18 -3.44
N TRP A 256 9.02 17.38 -3.88
CA TRP A 256 9.39 17.89 -5.20
C TRP A 256 10.69 18.71 -5.23
N GLY A 257 11.13 19.23 -4.08
CA GLY A 257 12.30 20.11 -3.92
C GLY A 257 13.64 19.38 -3.86
N GLY A 258 13.66 18.05 -3.95
CA GLY A 258 14.89 17.27 -4.05
C GLY A 258 15.48 16.77 -2.73
N GLY A 259 14.67 16.63 -1.67
CA GLY A 259 15.13 16.07 -0.39
C GLY A 259 14.10 15.14 0.26
N GLY A 260 14.40 13.84 0.25
CA GLY A 260 13.69 12.82 1.05
C GLY A 260 12.62 12.04 0.30
N GLY A 261 12.87 10.76 0.04
CA GLY A 261 11.90 9.82 -0.55
C GLY A 261 12.57 8.79 -1.46
N GLY A 262 13.42 7.93 -0.89
CA GLY A 262 14.18 6.92 -1.61
C GLY A 262 13.30 5.80 -2.19
N GLY A 263 13.16 5.79 -3.51
CA GLY A 263 12.98 4.54 -4.26
C GLY A 263 14.26 3.71 -4.18
N ILE A 264 14.12 2.43 -3.90
CA ILE A 264 15.20 1.50 -3.59
C ILE A 264 16.08 1.25 -4.82
N GLY A 265 17.37 1.64 -4.74
CA GLY A 265 18.43 1.15 -5.62
C GLY A 265 19.42 2.22 -6.10
N GLY A 266 20.48 2.49 -5.33
CA GLY A 266 21.59 3.33 -5.80
C GLY A 266 22.60 3.66 -4.70
N SER A 267 23.81 3.14 -4.84
CA SER A 267 24.93 3.28 -3.92
C SER A 267 25.42 4.73 -3.76
N ALA A 268 26.07 4.99 -2.63
CA ALA A 268 26.67 6.26 -2.22
C ALA A 268 27.41 7.00 -3.35
N GLY A 269 26.78 8.09 -3.77
CA GLY A 269 27.26 9.21 -4.55
C GLY A 269 26.04 10.10 -4.66
N ALA A 270 26.03 11.28 -4.02
CA ALA A 270 24.83 12.09 -3.81
C ALA A 270 24.18 12.52 -5.14
N GLN A 271 23.42 11.62 -5.75
CA GLN A 271 22.57 11.87 -6.89
C GLN A 271 21.32 12.55 -6.36
N ARG A 272 21.06 13.74 -6.89
CA ARG A 272 19.76 14.41 -6.70
C ARG A 272 18.66 13.40 -7.03
N PRO A 273 17.62 13.26 -6.18
CA PRO A 273 16.51 12.39 -6.50
C PRO A 273 15.93 12.77 -7.86
N ALA A 274 15.50 11.77 -8.62
CA ALA A 274 14.85 11.99 -9.89
C ALA A 274 13.62 12.90 -9.69
N PRO A 275 13.38 13.87 -10.58
CA PRO A 275 12.18 14.71 -10.49
C PRO A 275 10.91 13.85 -10.56
N PRO A 276 9.79 14.28 -9.94
CA PRO A 276 8.53 13.57 -10.06
C PRO A 276 8.14 13.44 -11.54
N PRO A 277 7.51 12.33 -11.95
CA PRO A 277 7.05 12.19 -13.32
C PRO A 277 6.02 13.30 -13.63
N PRO A 278 5.97 13.83 -14.87
CA PRO A 278 5.06 14.92 -15.24
C PRO A 278 3.59 14.64 -14.88
N GLN A 279 3.17 13.37 -14.95
CA GLN A 279 1.83 12.96 -14.54
C GLN A 279 1.55 13.17 -13.04
N ALA A 280 2.52 12.90 -12.15
CA ALA A 280 2.34 13.12 -10.73
C ALA A 280 2.18 14.61 -10.41
N VAL A 281 2.92 15.47 -11.13
CA VAL A 281 2.77 16.92 -11.03
C VAL A 281 1.38 17.36 -11.49
N ALA A 282 0.95 16.93 -12.67
CA ALA A 282 -0.36 17.27 -13.22
C ALA A 282 -1.51 16.82 -12.30
N ASN A 283 -1.48 15.56 -11.85
CA ASN A 283 -2.48 15.00 -10.94
C ASN A 283 -2.57 15.77 -9.63
N THR A 284 -1.42 16.16 -9.07
CA THR A 284 -1.39 16.91 -7.81
C THR A 284 -1.96 18.31 -8.00
N LEU A 285 -1.58 19.03 -9.06
CA LEU A 285 -2.11 20.37 -9.33
C LEU A 285 -3.63 20.35 -9.58
N TRP A 286 -4.11 19.39 -10.36
CA TRP A 286 -5.55 19.20 -10.58
C TRP A 286 -6.28 18.89 -9.27
N ALA A 287 -5.72 18.02 -8.43
CA ALA A 287 -6.30 17.66 -7.15
C ALA A 287 -6.37 18.85 -6.19
N LEU A 288 -5.30 19.65 -6.09
CA LEU A 288 -5.30 20.86 -5.26
C LEU A 288 -6.40 21.83 -5.69
N ALA A 289 -6.52 22.10 -6.99
CA ALA A 289 -7.57 22.96 -7.53
C ALA A 289 -8.99 22.40 -7.24
N THR A 290 -9.19 21.09 -7.47
CA THR A 290 -10.48 20.42 -7.26
C THR A 290 -10.90 20.40 -5.79
N LEU A 291 -9.92 20.29 -4.87
CA LEU A 291 -10.15 20.30 -3.43
C LEU A 291 -10.23 21.72 -2.84
N GLY A 292 -10.10 22.77 -3.67
CA GLY A 292 -10.09 24.16 -3.21
C GLY A 292 -8.86 24.53 -2.37
N LEU A 293 -7.76 23.79 -2.52
CA LEU A 293 -6.50 24.05 -1.85
C LEU A 293 -5.68 25.07 -2.64
N PRO A 294 -4.96 26.00 -1.97
CA PRO A 294 -4.12 26.94 -2.69
C PRO A 294 -2.99 26.20 -3.41
N PRO A 295 -2.52 26.73 -4.56
CA PRO A 295 -1.38 26.13 -5.25
C PRO A 295 -0.11 26.21 -4.38
N PRO A 296 0.90 25.37 -4.65
CA PRO A 296 2.19 25.51 -4.01
C PRO A 296 2.77 26.91 -4.27
N PRO A 297 3.56 27.47 -3.34
CA PRO A 297 4.26 28.74 -3.51
C PRO A 297 4.91 28.91 -4.91
N PRO A 298 4.85 30.11 -5.53
CA PRO A 298 5.27 30.31 -6.93
C PRO A 298 6.67 29.83 -7.28
N ARG A 299 7.63 29.91 -6.34
CA ARG A 299 9.00 29.41 -6.52
C ARG A 299 9.04 27.88 -6.69
N GLN A 300 8.23 27.17 -5.92
CA GLN A 300 8.12 25.72 -5.97
C GLN A 300 7.34 25.30 -7.22
N LEU A 301 6.27 26.02 -7.57
CA LEU A 301 5.53 25.81 -8.82
C LEU A 301 6.43 25.99 -10.06
N ALA A 302 7.27 27.03 -10.08
CA ALA A 302 8.22 27.25 -11.15
C ALA A 302 9.25 26.12 -11.26
N ALA A 303 9.77 25.63 -10.13
CA ALA A 303 10.69 24.50 -10.09
C ALA A 303 10.05 23.21 -10.65
N LEU A 304 8.77 22.97 -10.37
CA LEU A 304 8.01 21.83 -10.92
C LEU A 304 7.83 21.88 -12.41
N LEU A 305 7.42 23.04 -12.93
CA LEU A 305 7.22 23.22 -14.36
C LEU A 305 8.55 23.12 -15.11
N ALA A 306 9.66 23.57 -14.51
CA ALA A 306 11.00 23.37 -15.04
C ALA A 306 11.41 21.88 -15.04
N ALA A 307 11.21 21.17 -13.93
CA ALA A 307 11.52 19.75 -13.80
C ALA A 307 10.72 18.88 -14.78
N SER A 308 9.41 19.17 -14.93
CA SER A 308 8.52 18.47 -15.86
C SER A 308 8.93 18.69 -17.32
N ARG A 309 9.34 19.92 -17.68
CA ARG A 309 9.88 20.23 -19.02
C ARG A 309 11.18 19.47 -19.30
N GLY A 310 12.08 19.38 -18.32
CA GLY A 310 13.32 18.60 -18.44
C GLY A 310 13.05 17.10 -18.65
N ALA A 311 12.11 16.53 -17.90
CA ALA A 311 11.70 15.13 -18.06
C ALA A 311 11.08 14.85 -19.44
N LEU A 312 10.21 15.74 -19.93
CA LEU A 312 9.63 15.65 -21.28
C LEU A 312 10.71 15.73 -22.38
N ALA A 313 11.69 16.62 -22.22
CA ALA A 313 12.81 16.74 -23.15
C ALA A 313 13.66 15.46 -23.19
N GLY A 314 13.99 14.88 -22.03
CA GLY A 314 14.75 13.62 -21.95
C GLY A 314 14.02 12.41 -22.52
N MET A 315 12.69 12.33 -22.37
CA MET A 315 11.86 11.29 -23.01
C MET A 315 11.86 11.41 -24.53
N SER A 316 11.86 12.64 -25.06
CA SER A 316 11.92 12.87 -26.51
C SER A 316 13.27 12.46 -27.13
N GLN A 317 14.36 12.60 -26.38
CA GLN A 317 15.72 12.24 -26.83
C GLN A 317 15.92 10.71 -26.79
N SER A 318 15.53 10.07 -25.69
CA SER A 318 15.55 8.60 -25.56
C SER A 318 14.63 7.89 -26.55
N SER A 319 13.51 8.50 -26.94
CA SER A 319 12.66 7.99 -28.02
C SER A 319 13.27 8.14 -29.43
N ARG A 320 14.23 9.04 -29.63
CA ARG A 320 14.97 9.19 -30.90
C ARG A 320 16.18 8.25 -30.98
N GLU A 321 16.83 7.97 -29.86
CA GLU A 321 17.96 7.02 -29.77
C GLU A 321 17.50 5.56 -29.69
N GLY A 322 16.26 5.32 -29.22
CA GLY A 322 15.67 3.98 -29.03
C GLY A 322 14.80 3.47 -30.17
N ALA A 323 14.86 4.04 -31.38
CA ALA A 323 14.07 3.64 -32.56
C ALA A 323 14.42 2.24 -33.14
N GLY A 324 14.79 1.29 -32.27
CA GLY A 324 14.98 -0.13 -32.56
C GLY A 324 14.33 -1.10 -31.56
N ARG A 325 13.77 -0.66 -30.42
CA ARG A 325 13.08 -1.56 -29.48
C ARG A 325 11.90 -0.84 -28.81
N GLY A 326 10.70 -1.15 -29.30
CA GLY A 326 9.44 -0.56 -28.85
C GLY A 326 9.09 -0.93 -27.40
N GLY A 327 8.67 0.08 -26.65
CA GLY A 327 8.14 -0.07 -25.29
C GLY A 327 7.63 1.27 -24.79
N ALA A 328 6.42 1.66 -25.19
CA ALA A 328 5.75 2.83 -24.61
C ALA A 328 5.41 2.54 -23.14
N CYS A 329 5.99 3.32 -22.23
CA CYS A 329 5.77 3.26 -20.80
C CYS A 329 4.39 3.81 -20.42
N CYS A 330 3.31 3.14 -20.84
CA CYS A 330 1.95 3.46 -20.42
C CYS A 330 1.46 2.33 -19.53
N HIS A 331 1.39 2.56 -18.20
CA HIS A 331 0.88 1.57 -17.27
C HIS A 331 -0.65 1.39 -17.46
N PRO A 332 -1.17 0.18 -17.74
CA PRO A 332 -2.56 -0.04 -18.18
C PRO A 332 -3.67 0.33 -17.17
N GLY A 333 -3.35 0.50 -15.89
CA GLY A 333 -4.33 0.62 -14.79
C GLY A 333 -5.07 1.95 -14.65
N TRP A 334 -4.75 2.99 -15.44
CA TRP A 334 -5.24 4.36 -15.21
C TRP A 334 -6.41 4.82 -16.10
N GLN A 335 -6.74 4.09 -17.17
CA GLN A 335 -7.91 4.44 -18.01
C GLN A 335 -9.23 4.32 -17.24
N ALA A 336 -9.31 3.42 -16.26
CA ALA A 336 -10.53 3.21 -15.46
C ALA A 336 -10.88 4.41 -14.55
N VAL A 337 -9.89 5.16 -14.06
CA VAL A 337 -10.12 6.31 -13.16
C VAL A 337 -10.41 7.60 -13.94
N LEU A 338 -9.72 7.81 -15.07
CA LEU A 338 -10.01 8.95 -15.96
C LEU A 338 -11.42 8.88 -16.56
N GLY A 339 -11.91 7.67 -16.86
CA GLY A 339 -13.28 7.45 -17.34
C GLY A 339 -14.37 7.77 -16.31
N ALA A 340 -14.08 7.66 -15.01
CA ALA A 340 -15.02 8.03 -13.95
C ALA A 340 -15.06 9.55 -13.70
N ALA A 341 -13.92 10.25 -13.82
CA ALA A 341 -13.84 11.69 -13.66
C ALA A 341 -14.47 12.48 -14.82
N HIS A 342 -14.46 11.93 -16.04
CA HIS A 342 -15.08 12.56 -17.22
C HIS A 342 -16.62 12.46 -17.27
N ASN A 343 -17.25 11.71 -16.35
CA ASN A 343 -18.68 11.40 -16.40
C ASN A 343 -19.49 11.90 -15.18
N GLN A 344 -18.91 12.82 -14.39
CA GLN A 344 -19.64 13.55 -13.35
C GLN A 344 -20.16 14.88 -13.94
N PRO A 345 -21.47 15.16 -13.94
CA PRO A 345 -21.96 16.47 -14.33
C PRO A 345 -21.44 17.50 -13.32
N ALA A 346 -20.89 18.60 -13.84
CA ALA A 346 -20.46 19.75 -13.04
C ALA A 346 -21.68 20.45 -12.42
N SER A 347 -22.21 19.91 -11.32
CA SER A 347 -23.13 20.64 -10.44
C SER A 347 -22.33 21.33 -9.34
N LEU A 348 -21.50 22.31 -9.73
CA LEU A 348 -21.08 23.38 -8.85
C LEU A 348 -22.07 24.52 -9.06
N GLY A 349 -23.13 24.52 -8.25
CA GLY A 349 -23.98 25.68 -8.05
C GLY A 349 -23.17 26.79 -7.37
N LEU A 350 -22.54 27.63 -8.18
CA LEU A 350 -22.12 28.97 -7.78
C LEU A 350 -23.40 29.80 -7.61
N SER A 351 -23.88 29.94 -6.38
CA SER A 351 -24.73 31.09 -6.03
C SER A 351 -23.81 32.18 -5.50
N LEU A 352 -23.74 33.28 -6.25
CA LEU A 352 -23.24 34.58 -5.80
C LEU A 352 -24.12 35.13 -4.67
#